data_AF-A0A127SD57-F1
#
_entry.id   AF-A0A127SD57-F1
#
_cell.length_a   1.000
_cell.length_b   1.000
_cell.length_c   1.000
_cell.angle_alpha   90.00
_cell.angle_beta   90.00
_cell.angle_gamma   90.00
#
_symmetry.space_group_name_H-M   'P 1'
#
loop_
_entity.id
_entity.type
_entity.pdbx_description
1 polymer ?
#
loop_
_entity_poly.entity_id
_entity_poly.type
_entity_poly.pdbx_seq_one_letter_code
_entity_poly.pdbx_strand_id
1 'polypeptide(L)' 'MTGKPEGLRGGVEADAWNDHRIAMSLAIAAQCCAEPITLTGAGSVSKSYPDFWEDYKSVGGKIEVLA' A
#
# COMPACT_ATOMS: atom_id res chain seq x y z
N MET A 1 -8.41 6.88 23.91
CA MET A 1 -8.03 7.03 22.49
C MET A 1 -9.23 6.57 21.68
N THR A 2 -9.87 7.44 20.91
CA THR A 2 -11.05 7.07 20.10
C THR A 2 -10.53 6.64 18.73
N GLY A 3 -10.74 5.38 18.34
CA GLY A 3 -10.34 4.86 17.03
C GLY A 3 -11.27 5.34 15.91
N LYS A 4 -10.94 4.99 14.66
CA LYS A 4 -11.82 5.13 13.48
C LYS A 4 -12.36 3.75 13.06
N PRO A 5 -13.42 3.23 13.71
CA PRO A 5 -14.00 1.93 13.35
C PRO A 5 -14.58 1.90 11.93
N GLU A 6 -14.95 3.06 11.39
CA GLU A 6 -15.41 3.23 10.00
C GLU A 6 -14.29 3.07 8.96
N GLY A 7 -13.03 2.93 9.39
CA GLY A 7 -11.88 2.72 8.53
C GLY A 7 -11.25 4.01 7.99
N LEU A 8 -10.41 3.85 6.98
CA LEU A 8 -9.78 4.96 6.27
C LEU A 8 -10.56 5.24 4.99
N ARG A 9 -10.59 6.51 4.55
CA ARG A 9 -11.27 6.83 3.29
C ARG A 9 -10.50 6.30 2.08
N GLY A 10 -9.18 6.52 2.04
CA GLY A 10 -8.38 6.31 0.83
C GLY A 10 -8.66 7.41 -0.21
N GLY A 11 -8.54 7.09 -1.50
CA GLY A 11 -8.81 8.02 -2.60
C GLY A 11 -7.75 9.12 -2.72
N VAL A 12 -6.53 8.84 -2.29
CA VAL A 12 -5.41 9.78 -2.21
C VAL A 12 -4.20 9.26 -2.97
N GLU A 13 -3.36 10.18 -3.37
CA GLU A 13 -2.00 9.89 -3.82
C GLU A 13 -1.03 10.04 -2.66
N ALA A 14 -0.12 9.08 -2.50
CA ALA A 14 0.93 9.09 -1.49
C ALA A 14 2.26 8.67 -2.13
N ASP A 15 3.35 9.31 -1.71
CA ASP A 15 4.71 8.91 -2.05
C ASP A 15 5.31 8.09 -0.91
N ALA A 16 6.01 7.00 -1.24
CA ALA A 16 6.79 6.21 -0.31
C ALA A 16 8.17 6.83 0.00
N TRP A 17 8.57 7.90 -0.69
CA TRP A 17 9.86 8.58 -0.54
C TRP A 17 11.05 7.61 -0.64
N ASN A 18 10.93 6.61 -1.50
CA ASN A 18 11.91 5.52 -1.68
C ASN A 18 12.23 4.68 -0.43
N ASP A 19 11.39 4.72 0.61
CA ASP A 19 11.47 3.85 1.80
C ASP A 19 10.52 2.64 1.64
N HIS A 20 11.10 1.43 1.59
CA HIS A 20 10.36 0.19 1.43
C HIS A 20 9.34 -0.06 2.54
N ARG A 21 9.61 0.41 3.76
CA ARG A 21 8.71 0.22 4.91
C ARG A 21 7.48 1.09 4.77
N ILE A 22 7.62 2.31 4.25
CA ILE A 22 6.49 3.20 3.97
C ILE A 22 5.62 2.58 2.88
N ALA A 23 6.24 2.12 1.79
CA ALA A 23 5.52 1.46 0.69
C ALA A 23 4.72 0.22 1.18
N MET A 24 5.36 -0.69 1.92
CA MET A 24 4.69 -1.87 2.48
C MET A 24 3.59 -1.50 3.48
N SER A 25 3.83 -0.52 4.36
CA SER A 25 2.83 -0.08 5.35
C SER A 25 1.60 0.53 4.69
N LEU A 26 1.79 1.35 3.65
CA LEU A 26 0.69 1.93 2.89
C LEU A 26 -0.08 0.87 2.09
N ALA A 27 0.59 -0.15 1.55
CA ALA A 27 -0.07 -1.27 0.88
C ALA A 27 -1.00 -2.05 1.84
N ILE A 28 -0.58 -2.27 3.09
CA ILE A 28 -1.44 -2.89 4.11
C ILE A 28 -2.58 -1.93 4.52
N ALA A 29 -2.28 -0.66 4.76
CA ALA A 29 -3.28 0.34 5.13
C ALA A 29 -4.38 0.50 4.06
N ALA A 30 -4.01 0.40 2.78
CA ALA A 30 -4.93 0.49 1.65
C ALA A 30 -6.04 -0.57 1.69
N GLN A 31 -5.82 -1.75 2.29
CA GLN A 31 -6.87 -2.78 2.41
C GLN A 31 -7.98 -2.43 3.38
N CYS A 32 -7.75 -1.46 4.26
CA CYS A 32 -8.75 -0.93 5.18
C CYS A 32 -9.41 0.35 4.65
N CYS A 33 -9.10 0.75 3.41
CA CYS A 33 -9.64 1.96 2.80
C CYS A 33 -10.94 1.69 2.04
N ALA A 34 -11.86 2.66 2.08
CA ALA A 34 -13.07 2.62 1.25
C ALA A 34 -12.78 2.86 -0.25
N GLU A 35 -11.75 3.63 -0.55
CA GLU A 35 -11.28 4.01 -1.89
C GLU A 35 -9.79 3.61 -2.05
N PRO A 36 -9.31 3.31 -3.27
CA PRO A 36 -7.90 2.91 -3.48
C PRO A 36 -6.91 4.02 -3.14
N ILE A 37 -5.65 3.65 -2.86
CA ILE A 37 -4.53 4.58 -2.71
C ILE A 37 -3.64 4.47 -3.95
N THR A 38 -3.31 5.60 -4.58
CA THR A 38 -2.26 5.66 -5.60
C THR A 38 -0.92 5.85 -4.91
N LEU A 39 -0.02 4.87 -5.04
CA LEU A 39 1.27 4.87 -4.34
C LEU A 39 2.43 5.07 -5.33
N THR A 40 3.16 6.16 -5.19
CA THR A 40 4.44 6.37 -5.89
C THR A 40 5.61 5.85 -5.04
N GLY A 41 6.73 5.48 -5.68
CA GLY A 41 7.90 4.92 -4.97
C GLY A 41 7.75 3.44 -4.54
N ALA A 42 6.70 2.75 -5.00
CA ALA A 42 6.41 1.33 -4.69
C ALA A 42 7.55 0.35 -5.06
N GLY A 43 8.37 0.69 -6.07
CA GLY A 43 9.52 -0.13 -6.47
C GLY A 43 10.62 -0.25 -5.41
N SER A 44 10.66 0.65 -4.42
CA SER A 44 11.64 0.62 -3.33
C SER A 44 11.58 -0.64 -2.48
N VAL A 45 10.44 -1.33 -2.46
CA VAL A 45 10.23 -2.59 -1.72
C VAL A 45 11.22 -3.68 -2.13
N SER A 46 11.61 -3.72 -3.41
CA SER A 46 12.56 -4.69 -3.96
C SER A 46 13.94 -4.69 -3.28
N LYS A 47 14.31 -3.61 -2.58
CA LYS A 47 15.55 -3.54 -1.79
C LYS A 47 15.59 -4.52 -0.63
N SER A 48 14.44 -4.88 -0.08
CA SER A 48 14.31 -5.69 1.14
C SER A 48 13.45 -6.94 0.96
N TYR A 49 12.47 -6.88 0.06
CA TYR A 49 11.50 -7.94 -0.15
C TYR A 49 11.07 -7.96 -1.63
N PRO A 50 11.90 -8.49 -2.54
CA PRO A 50 11.65 -8.52 -3.98
C PRO A 50 10.28 -9.08 -4.37
N ASP A 51 9.84 -10.15 -3.68
CA ASP A 51 8.61 -10.88 -4.00
C ASP A 51 7.37 -10.34 -3.26
N PHE A 52 7.50 -9.23 -2.52
CA PHE A 52 6.42 -8.68 -1.68
C PHE A 52 5.10 -8.50 -2.43
N TRP A 53 5.13 -7.98 -3.66
CA TRP A 53 3.92 -7.71 -4.43
C TRP A 53 3.24 -8.99 -4.93
N GLU A 54 4.00 -10.06 -5.17
CA GLU A 54 3.45 -11.38 -5.48
C GLU A 54 2.80 -11.99 -4.24
N ASP A 55 3.50 -11.96 -3.11
CA ASP A 55 2.97 -12.44 -1.83
C ASP A 55 1.73 -11.65 -1.41
N TYR A 56 1.76 -10.32 -1.54
CA TYR A 56 0.63 -9.43 -1.26
C TYR A 56 -0.61 -9.81 -2.07
N LYS A 57 -0.44 -10.07 -3.38
CA LYS A 57 -1.53 -10.58 -4.24
C LYS A 57 -2.01 -11.96 -3.81
N SER A 58 -1.10 -12.87 -3.45
CA SER A 58 -1.43 -14.25 -3.08
C SER A 58 -2.37 -14.33 -1.85
N VAL A 59 -2.27 -13.35 -0.94
CA VAL A 59 -3.11 -13.27 0.26
C VAL A 59 -4.35 -12.39 0.09
N GLY A 60 -4.69 -12.01 -1.15
CA GLY A 60 -5.90 -11.24 -1.49
C GLY A 60 -5.70 -9.73 -1.61
N GLY A 61 -4.46 -9.25 -1.55
CA GLY A 61 -4.09 -7.89 -1.90
C GLY A 61 -4.44 -7.55 -3.35
N LYS A 62 -4.98 -6.36 -3.58
CA LYS A 62 -5.31 -5.87 -4.93
C LYS A 62 -4.36 -4.74 -5.30
N ILE A 63 -3.66 -4.90 -6.41
CA ILE A 63 -2.77 -3.88 -6.96
C ILE A 63 -3.03 -3.72 -8.45
N GLU A 64 -2.93 -2.49 -8.92
CA GLU A 64 -2.93 -2.12 -10.33
C GLU A 64 -1.70 -1.25 -10.57
N VAL A 65 -0.91 -1.60 -11.58
CA VAL A 65 0.26 -0.80 -11.97
C VAL A 65 -0.21 0.19 -13.02
N LEU A 66 -0.15 1.48 -12.67
CA LEU A 66 -0.46 2.57 -13.59
C LEU A 66 0.75 2.83 -14.51
N ALA A 67 0.50 2.89 -15.81
CA ALA A 67 1.50 3.16 -16.85
C ALA A 67 1.70 4.67 -17.08
#